data_AF-A0A7V0U2D2-F1
#
_entry.id   AF-A0A7V0U2D2-F1
#
_cell.length_a   1.000
_cell.length_b   1.000
_cell.length_c   1.000
_cell.angle_alpha   90.00
_cell.angle_beta   90.00
_cell.angle_gamma   90.00
#
_symmetry.space_group_name_H-M   'P 1'
#
loop_
_entity.id
_entity.type
_entity.pdbx_description
1 polymer ?
#
loop_
_entity_poly.entity_id
_entity_poly.type
_entity_poly.pdbx_seq_one_letter_code
_entity_poly.pdbx_strand_id
1 'polypeptide(L)' 'MAELELLVLKVGDSYLRLSGDDCREVLLAQASVFPLSETETVRRLLAQVRSGLFPSAVIRRLELREGPFPD' A
#
# COMPACT_ATOMS: atom_id res chain seq x y z
N MET A 1 -2.23 -23.21 4.29
CA MET A 1 -1.29 -22.06 4.34
C MET A 1 -2.13 -20.82 4.56
N ALA A 2 -1.79 -19.97 5.52
CA ALA A 2 -2.50 -18.71 5.71
C ALA A 2 -2.05 -17.76 4.59
N GLU A 3 -2.94 -17.46 3.64
CA GLU A 3 -2.67 -16.43 2.64
C GLU A 3 -2.55 -15.08 3.36
N LEU A 4 -1.36 -14.49 3.33
CA LEU A 4 -1.14 -13.19 3.96
C LEU A 4 -1.66 -12.11 2.99
N GLU A 5 -2.92 -11.70 3.19
CA GLU A 5 -3.55 -10.65 2.40
C GLU A 5 -3.06 -9.28 2.85
N LEU A 6 -2.57 -8.50 1.89
CA LEU A 6 -1.97 -7.20 2.14
C LEU A 6 -2.68 -6.10 1.36
N LEU A 7 -2.53 -4.87 1.82
CA LEU A 7 -3.05 -3.65 1.22
C LEU A 7 -1.91 -2.69 0.93
N VAL A 8 -2.03 -1.98 -0.19
CA VAL A 8 -1.17 -0.86 -0.57
C VAL A 8 -2.00 0.31 -1.09
N LEU A 9 -1.41 1.49 -1.04
CA LEU A 9 -1.96 2.66 -1.72
C LEU A 9 -1.28 2.79 -3.10
N LYS A 10 -2.09 2.84 -4.15
CA LYS A 10 -1.67 2.97 -5.55
C LYS A 10 -2.09 4.33 -6.10
N VAL A 11 -1.23 4.96 -6.90
CA VAL A 11 -1.52 6.19 -7.64
C VAL A 11 -0.98 6.04 -9.07
N GLY A 12 -1.87 6.10 -10.06
CA GLY A 12 -1.50 5.78 -11.45
C GLY A 12 -0.78 4.43 -11.55
N ASP A 13 0.45 4.43 -12.09
CA ASP A 13 1.29 3.24 -12.21
C ASP A 13 2.18 2.95 -10.98
N SER A 14 2.23 3.88 -10.03
CA SER A 14 3.10 3.82 -8.86
C SER A 14 2.34 3.56 -7.56
N TYR A 15 3.08 3.49 -6.45
CA TYR A 15 2.58 3.21 -5.11
C TYR A 15 3.03 4.31 -4.15
N LEU A 16 2.47 4.33 -2.95
CA LEU A 16 2.84 5.33 -1.94
C LEU A 16 3.69 4.73 -0.82
N ARG A 17 4.73 5.45 -0.45
CA ARG A 17 5.48 5.29 0.81
C ARG A 17 4.96 6.34 1.78
N LEU A 18 4.50 5.88 2.93
CA LEU A 18 4.11 6.70 4.08
C LEU A 18 5.15 6.52 5.18
N SER A 19 5.69 7.62 5.69
CA SER A 19 6.69 7.62 6.77
C SER A 19 6.52 8.85 7.66
N GLY A 20 5.83 8.69 8.79
CA GLY A 20 5.43 9.83 9.62
C GLY A 20 4.51 10.75 8.82
N ASP A 21 4.90 12.02 8.69
CA ASP A 21 4.16 13.03 7.92
C ASP A 21 4.55 13.07 6.43
N ASP A 22 5.58 12.31 6.02
CA ASP A 22 6.02 12.25 4.63
C ASP A 22 5.21 11.24 3.81
N CYS A 23 4.80 11.66 2.62
CA CYS A 23 4.13 10.81 1.64
C CYS A 23 4.70 11.07 0.24
N ARG A 24 5.17 10.01 -0.41
CA ARG A 24 5.76 10.09 -1.75
C ARG A 24 5.46 8.89 -2.63
N GLU A 25 5.52 9.13 -3.93
CA GLU A 25 5.37 8.12 -4.97
C GLU A 25 6.63 7.25 -5.08
N VAL A 26 6.46 5.93 -5.13
CA VAL A 26 7.53 4.92 -5.17
C VAL A 26 7.12 3.68 -5.99
N LEU A 27 8.09 2.82 -6.29
CA LEU A 27 7.84 1.49 -6.82
C LEU A 27 7.29 0.54 -5.75
N LEU A 28 6.63 -0.54 -6.18
CA LEU A 28 6.01 -1.54 -5.31
C LEU A 28 6.95 -2.05 -4.21
N ALA A 29 8.22 -2.33 -4.56
CA ALA A 29 9.23 -2.86 -3.63
C ALA A 29 9.55 -1.92 -2.44
N GLN A 30 9.19 -0.65 -2.54
CA GLN A 30 9.44 0.36 -1.51
C GLN A 30 8.14 0.87 -0.87
N ALA A 31 6.98 0.43 -1.36
CA ALA A 31 5.67 0.90 -0.92
C ALA A 31 5.44 0.59 0.56
N SER A 32 4.61 1.40 1.21
CA SER A 32 4.06 1.03 2.50
C SER A 32 2.99 -0.04 2.29
N VAL A 33 3.14 -1.14 3.04
CA VAL A 33 2.32 -2.34 2.94
C VAL A 33 1.64 -2.56 4.29
N PHE A 34 0.35 -2.84 4.25
CA PHE A 34 -0.48 -2.97 5.45
C PHE A 34 -1.18 -4.33 5.44
N PRO A 35 -1.35 -4.99 6.60
CA PRO A 35 -2.17 -6.21 6.67
C PRO A 35 -3.64 -5.88 6.41
N LEU A 36 -4.40 -6.83 5.84
CA LEU A 36 -5.84 -6.65 5.59
C LEU A 36 -6.63 -6.30 6.86
N SER A 37 -6.18 -6.79 8.02
CA SER A 37 -6.77 -6.46 9.33
C SER A 37 -6.74 -4.95 9.66
N GLU A 38 -5.89 -4.17 9.01
CA GLU A 38 -5.77 -2.72 9.21
C GLU A 38 -6.55 -1.88 8.19
N THR A 39 -7.50 -2.48 7.47
CA THR A 39 -8.29 -1.81 6.41
C THR A 39 -8.81 -0.42 6.81
N GLU A 40 -9.38 -0.27 8.01
CA GLU A 40 -9.91 1.02 8.47
C GLU A 40 -8.83 2.08 8.69
N THR A 41 -7.64 1.67 9.13
CA THR A 41 -6.48 2.57 9.19
C THR A 41 -6.04 3.00 7.80
N VAL A 42 -5.97 2.07 6.86
CA VAL A 42 -5.60 2.36 5.46
C VAL A 42 -6.64 3.29 4.79
N ARG A 43 -7.94 3.15 5.10
CA ARG A 43 -8.99 4.07 4.62
C ARG A 43 -8.79 5.50 5.13
N ARG A 44 -8.44 5.67 6.40
CA ARG A 44 -8.15 6.99 6.99
C ARG A 44 -6.92 7.62 6.35
N LEU A 45 -5.84 6.84 6.19
CA LEU A 45 -4.64 7.27 5.48
C LEU A 45 -5.01 7.70 4.05
N LEU A 46 -5.73 6.88 3.30
CA LEU A 46 -6.19 7.20 1.95
C LEU A 46 -6.94 8.53 1.89
N ALA A 47 -7.88 8.76 2.81
CA ALA A 47 -8.64 10.01 2.86
C ALA A 47 -7.72 11.22 3.06
N GLN A 48 -6.75 11.12 3.97
CA GLN A 48 -5.74 12.16 4.18
C GLN A 48 -4.93 12.41 2.91
N VAL A 49 -4.40 11.34 2.28
CA VAL A 49 -3.56 11.52 1.09
C VAL A 49 -4.36 12.11 -0.09
N ARG A 50 -5.62 11.70 -0.27
CA ARG A 50 -6.49 12.20 -1.33
C ARG A 50 -6.91 13.66 -1.13
N SER A 51 -7.01 14.11 0.11
CA SER A 51 -7.24 15.53 0.42
C SER A 51 -6.01 16.40 0.16
N GLY A 52 -4.83 15.79 0.01
CA GLY A 52 -3.55 16.47 -0.22
C GLY A 52 -2.96 16.16 -1.60
N LEU A 53 -1.74 15.62 -1.60
CA LEU A 53 -0.87 15.51 -2.78
C LEU A 53 -1.33 14.47 -3.81
N PHE A 54 -2.14 13.49 -3.43
CA PHE A 54 -2.46 12.34 -4.29
C PHE A 54 -3.98 12.09 -4.38
N PRO A 55 -4.77 12.98 -5.03
CA PRO A 55 -6.23 12.90 -5.07
C PRO A 55 -6.79 11.65 -5.78
N SER A 56 -6.01 11.06 -6.69
CA SER A 56 -6.33 9.85 -7.43
C SER A 56 -5.86 8.55 -6.75
N ALA A 57 -5.28 8.63 -5.55
CA ALA A 57 -4.84 7.44 -4.83
C ALA A 57 -6.01 6.48 -4.55
N VAL A 58 -5.72 5.18 -4.56
CA VAL A 58 -6.69 4.10 -4.27
C VAL A 58 -6.05 3.01 -3.41
N ILE A 59 -6.86 2.25 -2.67
CA ILE A 59 -6.41 1.03 -1.99
C ILE A 59 -6.42 -0.12 -2.99
N ARG A 60 -5.34 -0.90 -3.02
CA ARG A 60 -5.24 -2.15 -3.77
C ARG A 60 -4.86 -3.29 -2.84
N ARG A 61 -5.49 -4.44 -3.04
CA ARG A 61 -5.09 -5.70 -2.42
C ARG A 61 -3.87 -6.25 -3.13
N LEU A 62 -2.89 -6.71 -2.36
CA LEU A 62 -1.78 -7.53 -2.82
C LEU A 62 -1.97 -8.95 -2.33
N GLU A 63 -1.74 -9.89 -3.24
CA GLU A 63 -1.69 -11.32 -2.96
C GLU A 63 -0.22 -11.73 -2.92
N LEU A 64 0.26 -12.18 -1.77
CA LEU A 64 1.57 -12.79 -1.67
C LEU A 64 1.47 -14.25 -2.12
N ARG A 65 2.32 -14.62 -3.06
CA ARG A 65 2.52 -16.01 -3.47
C ARG A 65 3.92 -16.41 -3.06
N GLU A 66 4.01 -17.35 -2.11
CA GLU A 66 5.28 -17.95 -1.74
C GLU A 66 5.71 -18.89 -2.89
N GLY A 67 6.89 -18.62 -3.45
CA GLY A 67 7.60 -19.53 -4.33
C GLY A 67 8.89 -20.00 -3.66
N PRO A 68 9.61 -20.99 -4.22
CA PRO A 68 10.94 -21.33 -3.75
C PRO A 68 11.82 -20.07 -3.78
N PHE A 69 12.52 -19.80 -2.69
CA PHE A 69 13.56 -18.78 -2.69
C PHE A 69 14.62 -19.20 -3.71
N PRO A 70 15.02 -18.33 -4.66
CA PRO A 70 16.15 -18.63 -5.52
C PRO A 70 17.40 -18.77 -4.64
N ASP A 71 18.13 -19.89 -4.81
CA ASP A 71 19.43 -20.17 -4.15
C ASP A 71 20.47 -19.06 -4.42
#